data_AF-A0A251XM75-F1
#
_entry.id   AF-A0A251XM75-F1
#
_cell.length_a   1.000
_cell.length_b   1.000
_cell.length_c   1.000
_cell.angle_alpha   90.00
_cell.angle_beta   90.00
_cell.angle_gamma   90.00
#
_symmetry.space_group_name_H-M   'P 1'
#
loop_
_entity.id
_entity.type
_entity.pdbx_description
1 polymer ?
#
loop_
_entity_poly.entity_id
_entity_poly.type
_entity_poly.pdbx_seq_one_letter_code
_entity_poly.pdbx_strand_id
1 'polypeptide(L)'
;MTPRGAPAPTPAPASAASPTGLPGGRRIAIQFAAMGTVWGASFLFMKVALEGVSFGQVSWTRLVLGAIALGLIVAARRLPLPKERVVWLHFAVVGVVGSAIPYSLFAWAEQHVTSGVASIYNATTPIMTALLATLAFRVERLGRRQLAGIALGIVGVVVIIGPWRLARTRRPPRPASPCSSSPASSRASARPSATGSRSATSAASSRTAASPASSPRSCRSAWAPPR
;
A
#
# COMPACT_ATOMS: atom_id res chain seq x y z
N MET A 1 -0.22 74.56 27.49
CA MET A 1 -1.52 74.06 26.96
C MET A 1 -1.30 73.62 25.52
N THR A 2 -1.13 72.32 25.31
CA THR A 2 -0.95 71.68 24.00
C THR A 2 -2.01 70.58 23.91
N PRO A 3 -2.84 70.52 22.84
CA PRO A 3 -3.93 69.56 22.79
C PRO A 3 -3.39 68.14 22.53
N ARG A 4 -3.85 67.18 23.33
CA ARG A 4 -3.57 65.73 23.17
C ARG A 4 -4.12 65.26 21.83
N GLY A 5 -3.26 64.66 21.01
CA GLY A 5 -3.66 64.01 19.76
C GLY A 5 -4.65 62.87 19.99
N ALA A 6 -5.68 62.82 19.16
CA ALA A 6 -6.69 61.76 19.15
C ALA A 6 -6.07 60.40 18.72
N PRO A 7 -6.52 59.26 19.28
CA PRO A 7 -6.08 57.95 18.82
C PRO A 7 -6.65 57.64 17.42
N ALA A 8 -5.79 57.07 16.56
CA ALA A 8 -6.15 56.66 15.20
C ALA A 8 -7.24 55.56 15.21
N PRO A 9 -8.17 55.55 14.23
CA PRO A 9 -9.19 54.52 14.14
C PRO A 9 -8.57 53.16 13.82
N THR A 10 -8.93 52.15 14.62
CA THR A 10 -8.58 50.74 14.40
C THR A 10 -9.26 50.25 13.11
N PRO A 11 -8.54 49.61 12.16
CA PRO A 11 -9.19 49.04 10.98
C PRO A 11 -10.10 47.88 11.41
N ALA A 12 -11.38 47.97 11.04
CA ALA A 12 -12.36 46.91 11.22
C ALA A 12 -11.89 45.59 10.56
N PRO A 13 -12.20 44.42 11.13
CA PRO A 13 -11.88 43.15 10.48
C PRO A 13 -12.60 43.09 9.13
N ALA A 14 -11.82 42.99 8.06
CA ALA A 14 -12.31 42.78 6.71
C ALA A 14 -13.29 41.59 6.72
N SER A 15 -14.56 41.92 6.53
CA SER A 15 -15.66 40.97 6.37
C SER A 15 -15.23 39.94 5.32
N ALA A 16 -15.12 38.68 5.75
CA ALA A 16 -14.70 37.57 4.92
C ALA A 16 -15.58 37.49 3.68
N ALA A 17 -15.01 37.85 2.54
CA ALA A 17 -15.62 37.68 1.23
C ALA A 17 -16.02 36.20 1.09
N SER A 18 -17.32 35.96 0.99
CA SER A 18 -17.84 34.64 0.65
C SER A 18 -17.33 34.27 -0.75
N PRO A 19 -16.79 33.06 -0.98
CA PRO A 19 -16.37 32.67 -2.32
C PRO A 19 -17.60 32.49 -3.21
N THR A 20 -17.93 33.53 -3.97
CA THR A 20 -18.93 33.57 -5.03
C THR A 20 -18.35 32.89 -6.28
N GLY A 21 -18.98 31.81 -6.73
CA GLY A 21 -18.86 31.25 -8.09
C GLY A 21 -17.54 30.53 -8.44
N LEU A 22 -17.59 29.21 -8.68
CA LEU A 22 -16.44 28.47 -9.21
C LEU A 22 -16.68 27.97 -10.65
N PRO A 23 -16.24 28.70 -11.68
CA PRO A 23 -15.77 28.09 -12.92
C PRO A 23 -14.45 27.36 -12.61
N GLY A 24 -14.55 26.11 -12.15
CA GLY A 24 -13.37 25.32 -11.74
C GLY A 24 -13.65 23.94 -11.13
N GLY A 25 -14.90 23.60 -10.82
CA GLY A 25 -15.26 22.34 -10.16
C GLY A 25 -14.72 21.08 -10.85
N ARG A 26 -14.72 21.05 -12.20
CA ARG A 26 -14.19 19.91 -12.96
C ARG A 26 -12.68 19.72 -12.77
N ARG A 27 -11.91 20.81 -12.73
CA ARG A 27 -10.45 20.76 -12.52
C ARG A 27 -10.13 20.23 -11.13
N ILE A 28 -10.85 20.71 -10.13
CA ILE A 28 -10.71 20.25 -8.74
C ILE A 28 -11.08 18.77 -8.65
N ALA A 29 -12.21 18.35 -9.21
CA ALA A 29 -12.62 16.94 -9.23
C ALA A 29 -11.56 16.04 -9.89
N ILE A 30 -10.99 16.45 -11.03
CA ILE A 30 -9.91 15.71 -11.70
C ILE A 30 -8.68 15.63 -10.82
N GLN A 31 -8.27 16.72 -10.17
CA GLN A 31 -7.13 16.72 -9.25
C GLN A 31 -7.34 15.79 -8.05
N PHE A 32 -8.53 15.81 -7.45
CA PHE A 32 -8.89 14.91 -6.35
C PHE A 32 -8.92 13.44 -6.80
N ALA A 33 -9.49 13.15 -7.98
CA ALA A 33 -9.54 11.81 -8.53
C ALA A 33 -8.14 11.28 -8.88
N ALA A 34 -7.30 12.10 -9.53
CA ALA A 34 -5.92 11.76 -9.84
C ALA A 34 -5.10 11.52 -8.57
N MET A 35 -5.21 12.42 -7.59
CA MET A 35 -4.54 12.27 -6.29
C MET A 35 -4.99 10.97 -5.61
N GLY A 36 -6.31 10.73 -5.49
CA GLY A 36 -6.84 9.52 -4.88
C GLY A 36 -6.39 8.23 -5.60
N THR A 37 -6.32 8.25 -6.93
CA THR A 37 -5.88 7.11 -7.73
C THR A 37 -4.39 6.82 -7.52
N VAL A 38 -3.54 7.84 -7.60
CA VAL A 38 -2.09 7.70 -7.40
C VAL A 38 -1.79 7.23 -5.99
N TRP A 39 -2.47 7.79 -5.00
CA TRP A 39 -2.27 7.43 -3.60
C TRP A 39 -2.79 6.02 -3.27
N GLY A 40 -3.96 5.64 -3.78
CA GLY A 40 -4.52 4.30 -3.61
C GLY A 40 -3.69 3.22 -4.30
N ALA A 41 -3.29 3.44 -5.56
CA ALA A 41 -2.46 2.51 -6.33
C ALA A 41 -1.08 2.28 -5.66
N SER A 42 -0.58 3.28 -4.92
CA SER A 42 0.68 3.14 -4.18
C SER A 42 0.66 2.00 -3.15
N PHE A 43 -0.46 1.71 -2.48
CA PHE A 43 -0.57 0.58 -1.54
C PHE A 43 -0.63 -0.76 -2.27
N LEU A 44 -1.25 -0.79 -3.45
CA LEU A 44 -1.22 -1.97 -4.30
C LEU A 44 0.21 -2.31 -4.74
N PHE A 45 0.96 -1.32 -5.24
CA PHE A 45 2.35 -1.52 -5.63
C PHE A 45 3.26 -1.88 -4.46
N MET A 46 2.98 -1.36 -3.25
CA MET A 46 3.70 -1.75 -2.04
C MET A 46 3.51 -3.24 -1.75
N LYS A 47 2.27 -3.75 -1.78
CA LYS A 47 1.96 -5.17 -1.59
C LYS A 47 2.62 -6.06 -2.65
N VAL A 48 2.61 -5.63 -3.91
CA VAL A 48 3.28 -6.36 -5.02
C VAL A 48 4.80 -6.37 -4.83
N ALA A 49 5.40 -5.24 -4.41
CA ALA A 49 6.84 -5.17 -4.17
C ALA A 49 7.27 -6.12 -3.03
N LEU A 50 6.44 -6.27 -1.98
CA LEU A 50 6.72 -7.17 -0.86
C LEU A 50 6.81 -8.66 -1.25
N GLU A 51 6.38 -9.05 -2.45
CA GLU A 51 6.55 -10.42 -2.97
C GLU A 51 8.01 -10.72 -3.35
N GLY A 52 8.80 -9.69 -3.69
CA GLY A 52 10.18 -9.84 -4.15
C GLY A 52 11.23 -9.14 -3.27
N VAL A 53 10.84 -8.16 -2.45
CA VAL A 53 11.76 -7.38 -1.61
C VAL A 53 11.27 -7.27 -0.16
N SER A 54 12.21 -7.07 0.77
CA SER A 54 11.86 -6.88 2.19
C SER A 54 11.12 -5.56 2.43
N PHE A 55 10.29 -5.51 3.47
CA PHE A 55 9.53 -4.30 3.84
C PHE A 55 10.43 -3.09 4.13
N GLY A 56 11.63 -3.34 4.67
CA GLY A 56 12.65 -2.31 4.91
C GLY A 56 13.11 -1.67 3.60
N GLN A 57 13.39 -2.49 2.58
CA GLN A 57 13.80 -2.00 1.27
C GLN A 57 12.70 -1.19 0.57
N VAL A 58 11.43 -1.63 0.67
CA VAL A 58 10.29 -0.88 0.10
C VAL A 58 10.16 0.49 0.74
N SER A 59 10.23 0.54 2.07
CA SER A 59 10.12 1.78 2.84
C SER A 59 11.29 2.72 2.56
N TRP A 60 12.52 2.18 2.54
CA TRP A 60 13.73 2.94 2.27
C TRP A 60 13.71 3.54 0.85
N THR A 61 13.35 2.73 -0.15
CA THR A 61 13.21 3.20 -1.54
C THR A 61 12.20 4.34 -1.64
N ARG A 62 11.06 4.23 -0.96
CA ARG A 62 10.03 5.28 -0.93
C ARG A 62 10.55 6.60 -0.33
N LEU A 63 11.29 6.52 0.78
CA LEU A 63 11.85 7.69 1.44
C LEU A 63 12.97 8.34 0.62
N VAL A 64 13.85 7.54 0.01
CA VAL A 64 14.93 8.03 -0.84
C VAL A 64 14.40 8.67 -2.11
N LEU A 65 13.44 8.03 -2.80
CA LEU A 65 12.79 8.64 -3.96
C LEU A 65 12.05 9.93 -3.59
N GLY A 66 11.38 9.97 -2.44
CA GLY A 66 10.76 11.18 -1.93
C GLY A 66 11.77 12.30 -1.65
N ALA A 67 12.90 11.97 -1.03
CA ALA A 67 13.98 12.91 -0.74
C ALA A 67 14.63 13.44 -2.03
N ILE A 68 14.88 12.58 -3.02
CA ILE A 68 15.40 12.97 -4.33
C ILE A 68 14.41 13.89 -5.05
N ALA A 69 13.13 13.51 -5.11
CA ALA A 69 12.10 14.32 -5.76
C ALA A 69 11.97 15.70 -5.10
N LEU A 70 11.94 15.75 -3.76
CA LEU A 70 11.90 17.01 -3.02
C LEU A 70 13.18 17.84 -3.26
N GLY A 71 14.35 17.22 -3.25
CA GLY A 71 15.64 17.86 -3.55
C GLY A 71 15.69 18.44 -4.95
N LEU A 72 15.18 17.72 -5.96
CA LEU A 72 15.07 18.21 -7.34
C LEU A 72 14.13 19.40 -7.44
N ILE A 73 13.00 19.39 -6.73
CA ILE A 73 12.07 20.54 -6.69
C ILE A 73 12.73 21.75 -6.04
N VAL A 74 13.43 21.56 -4.91
CA VAL A 74 14.16 22.63 -4.22
C VAL A 74 15.24 23.23 -5.12
N ALA A 75 16.01 22.38 -5.82
CA ALA A 75 17.03 22.80 -6.76
C ALA A 75 16.44 23.55 -7.97
N ALA A 76 15.38 23.02 -8.58
CA ALA A 76 14.70 23.62 -9.73
C ALA A 76 14.06 24.97 -9.39
N ARG A 77 13.54 25.13 -8.16
CA ARG A 77 12.94 26.37 -7.66
C ARG A 77 13.96 27.33 -7.04
N ARG A 78 15.23 26.92 -6.91
CA ARG A 78 16.31 27.68 -6.25
C ARG A 78 15.91 28.23 -4.87
N LEU A 79 15.19 27.41 -4.10
CA LEU A 79 14.69 27.83 -2.79
C LEU A 79 15.87 27.95 -1.80
N PRO A 80 15.91 29.02 -0.98
CA PRO A 80 16.96 29.17 0.02
C PRO A 80 16.82 28.08 1.08
N LEU A 81 17.90 27.34 1.33
CA LEU A 81 17.94 26.35 2.40
C LEU A 81 18.12 27.05 3.75
N PRO A 82 17.40 26.63 4.80
CA PRO A 82 17.57 27.19 6.13
C PRO A 82 19.00 26.92 6.64
N LYS A 83 19.64 27.95 7.17
CA LYS A 83 21.00 27.86 7.72
C LYS A 83 21.02 27.36 9.18
N GLU A 84 19.87 27.39 9.84
CA GLU A 84 19.76 27.09 11.26
C GLU A 84 19.60 25.59 11.51
N ARG A 85 20.45 25.01 12.36
CA ARG A 85 20.42 23.58 12.70
C ARG A 85 19.12 23.15 13.36
N VAL A 86 18.48 24.05 14.11
CA VAL A 86 17.19 23.80 14.75
C VAL A 86 16.10 23.52 13.71
N VAL A 87 16.08 24.24 12.60
CA VAL A 87 15.10 24.01 11.51
C VAL A 87 15.32 22.65 10.85
N TRP A 88 16.59 22.25 10.65
CA TRP A 88 16.92 20.91 10.17
C TRP A 88 16.47 19.81 11.13
N LEU A 89 16.58 20.04 12.45
CA LEU A 89 16.05 19.11 13.44
C LEU A 89 14.52 19.00 13.35
N HIS A 90 13.80 20.11 13.19
CA HIS A 90 12.34 20.08 12.99
C HIS A 90 11.97 19.30 11.72
N PHE A 91 12.69 19.51 10.61
CA PHE A 91 12.46 18.75 9.39
C PHE A 91 12.78 17.27 9.54
N ALA A 92 13.84 16.92 10.28
CA ALA A 92 14.16 15.53 10.58
C ALA A 92 13.05 14.89 11.43
N VAL A 93 12.57 15.56 12.48
CA VAL A 93 11.47 15.08 13.32
C VAL A 93 10.19 14.90 12.51
N VAL A 94 9.81 15.89 11.70
CA VAL A 94 8.60 15.80 10.84
C VAL A 94 8.75 14.72 9.77
N GLY A 95 9.94 14.57 9.17
CA GLY A 95 10.21 13.52 8.19
C GLY A 95 10.17 12.12 8.81
N VAL A 96 10.74 11.95 10.01
CA VAL A 96 10.74 10.68 10.72
C VAL A 96 9.33 10.32 11.19
N VAL A 97 8.67 11.22 11.91
CA VAL A 97 7.35 10.99 12.52
C VAL A 97 6.25 10.97 11.47
N GLY A 98 6.28 11.87 10.50
CA GLY A 98 5.24 12.02 9.49
C GLY A 98 5.40 11.13 8.27
N SER A 99 6.61 10.59 8.01
CA SER A 99 6.85 9.74 6.84
C SER A 99 7.55 8.43 7.18
N ALA A 100 8.75 8.46 7.78
CA ALA A 100 9.56 7.25 7.91
C ALA A 100 8.89 6.17 8.77
N ILE A 101 8.41 6.55 9.96
CA ILE A 101 7.68 5.66 10.86
C ILE A 101 6.39 5.14 10.21
N PRO A 102 5.45 6.00 9.77
CA PRO A 102 4.17 5.52 9.26
C PRO A 102 4.33 4.64 8.01
N TYR A 103 5.18 5.02 7.05
CA TYR A 103 5.37 4.20 5.85
C TYR A 103 6.05 2.86 6.14
N SER A 104 6.97 2.81 7.11
CA SER A 104 7.58 1.55 7.55
C SER A 104 6.55 0.64 8.24
N LEU A 105 5.70 1.22 9.09
CA LEU A 105 4.60 0.50 9.72
C LEU A 105 3.58 -0.02 8.70
N PHE A 106 3.26 0.77 7.67
CA PHE A 106 2.39 0.33 6.58
C PHE A 106 3.00 -0.83 5.79
N ALA A 107 4.27 -0.74 5.41
CA ALA A 107 4.96 -1.82 4.69
C ALA A 107 5.03 -3.12 5.52
N TRP A 108 5.20 -3.00 6.84
CA TRP A 108 5.14 -4.14 7.75
C TRP A 108 3.71 -4.69 7.92
N ALA A 109 2.72 -3.81 8.10
CA ALA A 109 1.32 -4.20 8.22
C ALA A 109 0.83 -4.92 6.96
N GLU A 110 1.23 -4.45 5.78
CA GLU A 110 0.91 -5.09 4.50
C GLU A 110 1.49 -6.48 4.34
N GLN A 111 2.39 -6.97 5.20
CA GLN A 111 2.73 -8.40 5.20
C GLN A 111 1.57 -9.26 5.72
N HIS A 112 0.76 -8.71 6.62
CA HIS A 112 -0.33 -9.41 7.32
C HIS A 112 -1.72 -9.02 6.79
N VAL A 113 -1.87 -7.82 6.22
CA VAL A 113 -3.14 -7.31 5.69
C VAL A 113 -3.13 -7.17 4.17
N THR A 114 -4.32 -7.00 3.58
CA THR A 114 -4.45 -6.70 2.15
C THR A 114 -4.27 -5.21 1.90
N SER A 115 -3.78 -4.85 0.70
CA SER A 115 -3.62 -3.46 0.27
C SER A 115 -4.92 -2.65 0.33
N GLY A 116 -6.07 -3.29 0.12
CA GLY A 116 -7.38 -2.66 0.27
C GLY A 116 -7.66 -2.20 1.71
N VAL A 117 -7.35 -3.04 2.71
CA VAL A 117 -7.51 -2.68 4.13
C VAL A 117 -6.54 -1.57 4.53
N ALA A 118 -5.28 -1.63 4.05
CA ALA A 118 -4.29 -0.58 4.27
C ALA A 118 -4.76 0.79 3.71
N SER A 119 -5.32 0.80 2.50
CA SER A 119 -5.85 2.03 1.88
C SER A 119 -7.05 2.61 2.66
N ILE A 120 -7.94 1.77 3.19
CA ILE A 120 -9.08 2.19 4.01
C ILE A 120 -8.59 2.85 5.32
N TYR A 121 -7.59 2.26 5.98
CA TYR A 121 -7.01 2.86 7.18
C TYR A 121 -6.43 4.24 6.89
N ASN A 122 -5.73 4.39 5.76
CA ASN A 122 -5.18 5.69 5.41
C ASN A 122 -6.27 6.74 5.09
N ALA A 123 -7.37 6.35 4.45
CA ALA A 123 -8.52 7.24 4.23
C ALA A 123 -9.18 7.73 5.53
N THR A 124 -8.94 7.05 6.65
CA THR A 124 -9.44 7.45 7.98
C THR A 124 -8.59 8.57 8.59
N THR A 125 -7.31 8.67 8.23
CA THR A 125 -6.39 9.72 8.70
C THR A 125 -6.94 11.13 8.54
N PRO A 126 -7.36 11.59 7.34
CA PRO A 126 -7.88 12.95 7.18
C PRO A 126 -9.18 13.19 7.96
N ILE A 127 -10.01 12.15 8.16
CA ILE A 127 -11.23 12.23 8.97
C ILE A 127 -10.85 12.45 10.44
N MET A 128 -9.91 11.68 10.96
CA MET A 128 -9.41 11.84 12.34
C MET A 128 -8.69 13.18 12.52
N THR A 129 -7.89 13.62 11.55
CA THR A 129 -7.25 14.93 11.56
C THR A 129 -8.29 16.04 11.60
N ALA A 130 -9.35 15.97 10.79
CA ALA A 130 -10.43 16.96 10.82
C ALA A 130 -11.18 16.95 12.16
N LEU A 131 -11.43 15.77 12.74
CA LEU A 131 -12.05 15.61 14.04
C LEU A 131 -11.19 16.19 15.16
N LEU A 132 -9.89 15.87 15.19
CA LEU A 132 -8.95 16.42 16.17
C LEU A 132 -8.75 17.92 15.97
N ALA A 133 -8.68 18.40 14.73
CA ALA A 133 -8.57 19.83 14.45
C ALA A 133 -9.77 20.61 14.99
N THR A 134 -10.98 20.08 14.80
CA THR A 134 -12.21 20.69 15.28
C THR A 134 -12.37 20.59 16.80
N LEU A 135 -12.02 19.45 17.41
CA LEU A 135 -12.16 19.23 18.85
C LEU A 135 -11.07 19.92 19.67
N ALA A 136 -9.81 19.81 19.26
CA ALA A 136 -8.65 20.30 20.02
C ALA A 136 -8.40 21.79 19.81
N PHE A 137 -8.57 22.31 18.59
CA PHE A 137 -8.28 23.71 18.29
C PHE A 137 -9.53 24.61 18.25
N ARG A 138 -10.76 24.06 18.19
CA ARG A 138 -12.02 24.83 18.03
C ARG A 138 -12.01 25.80 16.83
N VAL A 139 -11.09 25.61 15.87
CA VAL A 139 -10.75 26.63 14.86
C VAL A 139 -11.80 26.79 13.75
N GLU A 140 -12.69 25.83 13.50
CA GLU A 140 -13.71 26.03 12.47
C GLU A 140 -14.99 25.25 12.76
N ARG A 141 -16.15 25.91 12.61
CA ARG A 141 -17.44 25.21 12.53
C ARG A 141 -17.50 24.48 11.18
N LEU A 142 -17.55 23.16 11.20
CA LEU A 142 -17.73 22.34 9.99
C LEU A 142 -18.99 22.77 9.24
N GLY A 143 -18.83 23.28 8.03
CA GLY A 143 -19.95 23.67 7.18
C GLY A 143 -20.75 22.45 6.68
N ARG A 144 -22.03 22.64 6.36
CA ARG A 144 -22.93 21.57 5.86
C ARG A 144 -22.37 20.83 4.64
N ARG A 145 -21.66 21.54 3.74
CA ARG A 145 -21.01 20.96 2.56
C ARG A 145 -19.84 20.03 2.91
N GLN A 146 -19.08 20.36 3.95
CA GLN A 146 -17.96 19.53 4.41
C GLN A 146 -18.47 18.26 5.09
N LEU A 147 -19.55 18.38 5.86
CA LEU A 147 -20.22 17.22 6.45
C LEU A 147 -20.79 16.28 5.37
N ALA A 148 -21.39 16.83 4.31
CA ALA A 148 -21.84 16.05 3.16
C ALA A 148 -20.68 15.34 2.44
N GLY A 149 -19.52 16.00 2.29
CA GLY A 149 -18.32 15.39 1.73
C GLY A 149 -17.76 14.24 2.59
N ILE A 150 -17.73 14.43 3.92
CA ILE A 150 -17.33 13.38 4.86
C ILE A 150 -18.28 12.18 4.78
N ALA A 151 -19.60 12.43 4.80
CA ALA A 151 -20.61 11.38 4.68
C ALA A 151 -20.47 10.61 3.36
N LEU A 152 -20.28 11.32 2.23
CA LEU A 152 -20.05 10.69 0.94
C LEU A 152 -18.76 9.84 0.92
N GLY A 153 -17.69 10.31 1.57
CA GLY A 153 -16.45 9.54 1.74
C GLY A 153 -16.66 8.25 2.53
N ILE A 154 -17.41 8.31 3.65
CA ILE A 154 -17.76 7.13 4.46
C ILE A 154 -18.58 6.14 3.64
N VAL A 155 -19.59 6.61 2.90
CA VAL A 155 -20.39 5.76 2.01
C VAL A 155 -19.49 5.09 0.97
N GLY A 156 -18.55 5.82 0.37
CA GLY A 156 -17.55 5.27 -0.55
C GLY A 156 -16.75 4.12 0.06
N VAL A 157 -16.27 4.29 1.30
CA VAL A 157 -15.53 3.23 2.03
C VAL A 157 -16.42 2.01 2.29
N VAL A 158 -17.68 2.20 2.70
CA VAL A 158 -18.63 1.09 2.95
C VAL A 158 -18.90 0.30 1.66
N VAL A 159 -19.09 0.99 0.53
CA VAL A 159 -19.22 0.37 -0.80
C VAL A 159 -17.95 -0.38 -1.18
N ILE A 160 -16.78 0.05 -0.74
CA ILE A 160 -15.49 -0.64 -0.93
C ILE A 160 -15.31 -1.86 0.01
N ILE A 161 -16.21 -2.13 0.95
CA ILE A 161 -16.05 -3.29 1.85
C ILE A 161 -17.18 -4.30 1.65
N GLY A 162 -18.41 -3.83 1.44
CA GLY A 162 -19.64 -4.62 1.56
C GLY A 162 -19.95 -5.56 0.39
N PRO A 163 -20.13 -5.07 -0.86
CA PRO A 163 -20.89 -5.78 -1.90
C PRO A 163 -20.25 -7.11 -2.32
N TRP A 164 -18.92 -7.16 -2.39
CA TRP A 164 -18.18 -8.34 -2.84
C TRP A 164 -18.06 -9.44 -1.79
N ARG A 165 -18.16 -9.12 -0.50
CA ARG A 165 -18.15 -10.14 0.56
C ARG A 165 -19.43 -10.98 0.49
N LEU A 166 -20.56 -10.32 0.27
CA LEU A 166 -21.88 -10.94 0.10
C LEU A 166 -21.98 -11.78 -1.18
N ALA A 167 -21.28 -11.39 -2.24
CA ALA A 167 -21.23 -12.15 -3.49
C ALA A 167 -20.37 -13.43 -3.38
N ARG A 168 -19.31 -13.44 -2.55
CA ARG A 168 -18.46 -14.62 -2.33
C ARG A 168 -19.17 -15.73 -1.56
N THR A 169 -20.04 -15.38 -0.61
CA THR A 169 -20.88 -16.33 0.13
C THR A 169 -21.94 -17.02 -0.72
N ARG A 170 -22.26 -16.50 -1.92
CA ARG A 170 -23.25 -17.09 -2.84
C ARG A 170 -22.65 -18.03 -3.89
N ARG A 171 -21.33 -18.24 -3.92
CA ARG A 171 -20.76 -19.22 -4.86
C ARG A 171 -21.03 -20.64 -4.33
N PRO A 172 -21.78 -21.48 -5.06
CA PRO A 172 -21.91 -22.90 -4.69
C PRO A 172 -20.52 -23.54 -4.70
N PRO A 173 -20.28 -24.56 -3.85
CA PRO A 173 -19.01 -25.28 -3.83
C PRO A 173 -18.70 -25.76 -5.25
N ARG A 174 -17.50 -25.41 -5.75
CA ARG A 174 -17.05 -25.93 -7.04
C ARG A 174 -17.05 -27.47 -6.94
N PRO A 175 -17.70 -28.19 -7.86
CA PRO A 175 -17.57 -29.64 -7.90
C PRO A 175 -16.08 -29.97 -7.99
N ALA A 176 -15.63 -30.91 -7.18
CA ALA A 176 -14.25 -31.38 -7.20
C ALA A 176 -13.88 -31.72 -8.64
N SER A 177 -12.88 -31.05 -9.18
CA SER A 177 -12.30 -31.43 -10.46
C SER A 177 -11.90 -32.90 -10.34
N PRO A 178 -12.39 -33.81 -11.20
CA PRO A 178 -11.86 -35.15 -11.22
C PRO A 178 -10.35 -35.02 -11.44
N CYS A 179 -9.56 -35.68 -10.60
CA CYS A 179 -8.13 -35.83 -10.82
C CYS A 179 -7.93 -36.30 -12.26
N SER A 180 -7.51 -35.40 -13.16
CA SER A 180 -6.98 -35.79 -14.44
C SER A 180 -5.69 -36.56 -14.12
N SER A 181 -5.79 -37.88 -14.15
CA SER A 181 -4.64 -38.77 -14.20
C SER A 181 -3.78 -38.33 -15.37
N SER A 182 -2.72 -37.57 -15.12
CA SER A 182 -1.62 -37.46 -16.06
C SER A 182 -1.08 -38.87 -16.28
N PRO A 183 -1.13 -39.43 -17.51
CA PRO A 183 -0.35 -40.62 -17.80
C PRO A 183 1.11 -40.21 -17.79
N ALA A 184 1.85 -40.78 -16.85
CA ALA A 184 3.30 -40.83 -16.90
C ALA A 184 3.72 -41.57 -18.18
N SER A 185 3.97 -40.85 -19.28
CA SER A 185 4.65 -41.39 -20.45
C SER A 185 6.16 -41.40 -20.20
N SER A 186 6.58 -42.37 -19.39
CA SER A 186 7.95 -42.86 -19.41
C SER A 186 8.26 -43.54 -20.75
N ARG A 187 9.51 -43.39 -21.21
CA ARG A 187 10.24 -44.13 -22.27
C ARG A 187 10.23 -43.49 -23.66
N ALA A 188 11.39 -42.95 -24.04
CA ALA A 188 12.26 -43.61 -25.03
C ALA A 188 13.58 -42.83 -25.19
N SER A 189 14.49 -42.95 -24.22
CA SER A 189 15.91 -42.64 -24.44
C SER A 189 16.57 -43.85 -25.10
N ALA A 190 16.46 -43.96 -26.42
CA ALA A 190 17.26 -44.89 -27.21
C ALA A 190 18.68 -44.33 -27.34
N ARG A 191 19.66 -44.98 -26.70
CA ARG A 191 21.08 -44.87 -27.03
C ARG A 191 21.54 -46.21 -27.59
N PRO A 192 22.08 -46.29 -28.80
CA PRO A 192 22.81 -47.46 -29.24
C PRO A 192 24.26 -47.38 -28.78
N SER A 193 24.76 -48.52 -28.32
CA SER A 193 26.11 -48.80 -27.85
C SER A 193 26.97 -49.41 -28.96
N ALA A 194 28.18 -48.88 -29.14
CA ALA A 194 29.36 -49.46 -29.79
C ALA A 194 30.48 -48.42 -29.64
N THR A 195 31.77 -48.66 -29.38
CA THR A 195 32.64 -49.82 -29.14
C THR A 195 33.99 -49.20 -28.74
N GLY A 196 34.78 -49.78 -27.82
CA GLY A 196 36.23 -49.54 -27.82
C GLY A 196 36.96 -49.43 -26.47
N SER A 197 37.77 -50.46 -26.20
CA SER A 197 39.06 -50.51 -25.46
C SER A 197 39.13 -50.06 -23.99
N ARG A 198 39.41 -51.03 -23.07
CA ARG A 198 40.67 -51.24 -22.29
C ARG A 198 41.04 -50.01 -21.44
N SER A 199 41.20 -50.06 -20.11
CA SER A 199 42.02 -50.97 -19.31
C SER A 199 41.77 -50.73 -17.81
N ALA A 200 41.92 -51.80 -17.02
CA ALA A 200 42.52 -51.82 -15.68
C ALA A 200 41.92 -50.97 -14.54
N THR A 201 41.36 -51.65 -13.55
CA THR A 201 41.93 -51.87 -12.20
C THR A 201 40.88 -51.76 -11.09
N SER A 202 40.91 -52.76 -10.22
CA SER A 202 40.35 -52.82 -8.86
C SER A 202 38.92 -53.32 -8.68
N ALA A 203 38.88 -54.58 -8.27
CA ALA A 203 37.74 -55.29 -7.72
C ALA A 203 37.62 -55.03 -6.21
N ALA A 204 36.37 -54.96 -5.73
CA ALA A 204 35.84 -55.53 -4.47
C ALA A 204 34.61 -54.71 -4.04
N SER A 205 33.40 -55.16 -4.37
CA SER A 205 32.59 -56.10 -3.55
C SER A 205 31.74 -55.40 -2.49
N SER A 206 30.51 -55.09 -2.85
CA SER A 206 29.32 -55.63 -2.16
C SER A 206 28.06 -55.25 -2.94
N ARG A 207 27.46 -56.27 -3.55
CA ARG A 207 26.10 -56.22 -4.10
C ARG A 207 25.14 -56.42 -2.92
N THR A 208 24.15 -55.55 -2.80
CA THR A 208 22.82 -56.02 -2.37
C THR A 208 21.78 -55.41 -3.29
N ALA A 209 21.05 -56.30 -3.94
CA ALA A 209 19.99 -56.04 -4.90
C ALA A 209 18.73 -55.50 -4.21
N ALA A 210 17.97 -54.65 -4.92
CA ALA A 210 16.54 -54.84 -5.22
C ALA A 210 15.85 -53.49 -5.56
N SER A 211 15.54 -53.31 -6.84
CA SER A 211 14.35 -52.58 -7.32
C SER A 211 13.26 -53.62 -7.61
N PRO A 212 11.98 -53.30 -7.92
CA PRO A 212 11.24 -52.02 -7.91
C PRO A 212 9.84 -52.12 -7.24
N ALA A 213 9.22 -51.02 -6.82
CA ALA A 213 7.75 -50.98 -6.69
C ALA A 213 7.17 -49.55 -6.74
N SER A 214 6.43 -49.33 -7.82
CA SER A 214 5.30 -48.42 -7.97
C SER A 214 4.51 -48.08 -6.69
N SER A 215 4.25 -46.79 -6.43
CA SER A 215 2.95 -46.15 -6.72
C SER A 215 2.75 -44.82 -5.95
N PRO A 216 2.29 -43.74 -6.61
CA PRO A 216 1.75 -42.56 -5.96
C PRO A 216 0.28 -42.85 -5.60
N ARG A 217 -0.02 -43.11 -4.33
CA ARG A 217 -1.39 -43.31 -3.86
C ARG A 217 -1.89 -42.10 -3.06
N SER A 218 -3.05 -41.65 -3.54
CA SER A 218 -4.15 -41.08 -2.80
C SER A 218 -4.04 -39.64 -2.31
N CYS A 219 -4.57 -38.75 -3.17
CA CYS A 219 -5.74 -37.96 -2.81
C CYS A 219 -6.64 -38.72 -1.82
N ARG A 220 -6.57 -38.36 -0.54
CA ARG A 220 -7.55 -38.72 0.49
C ARG A 220 -7.87 -37.40 1.21
N SER A 221 -8.86 -36.66 0.72
CA SER A 221 -10.22 -36.63 1.30
C SER A 221 -10.22 -36.62 2.84
N ALA A 222 -10.20 -35.42 3.42
CA ALA A 222 -10.71 -35.18 4.77
C ALA A 222 -11.04 -33.68 4.96
N TRP A 223 -12.09 -33.23 4.27
CA TRP A 223 -12.79 -32.01 4.65
C TRP A 223 -13.82 -32.42 5.72
N ALA A 224 -13.47 -32.27 6.99
CA ALA A 224 -14.40 -32.39 8.10
C ALA A 224 -14.79 -30.96 8.54
N PRO A 225 -16.09 -30.62 8.59
CA PRO A 225 -16.52 -29.32 9.12
C PRO A 225 -16.49 -29.33 10.66
N PRO A 226 -16.08 -28.23 11.33
CA PRO A 226 -16.26 -28.10 12.77
C PRO A 226 -17.71 -27.75 13.12
N ARG A 227 -18.21 -28.27 14.25
CA ARG A 227 -19.42 -27.82 14.95
C ARG A 227 -19.11 -26.60 15.80
#